data_AF-A0A1R2CT45-F1
#
_entry.id   AF-A0A1R2CT45-F1
#
_cell.length_a   1.000
_cell.length_b   1.000
_cell.length_c   1.000
_cell.angle_alpha   90.00
_cell.angle_beta   90.00
_cell.angle_gamma   90.00
#
_symmetry.space_group_name_H-M   'P 1'
#
loop_
_entity.id
_entity.type
_entity.pdbx_description
1 polymer ?
#
loop_
_entity_poly.entity_id
_entity_poly.type
_entity_poly.pdbx_seq_one_letter_code
_entity_poly.pdbx_strand_id
1 'polypeptide(L)'
;MASLVENWKKHLEQMGIDKNQIIKGTFVFSSIAALYISSIWGFCYVLSPTKYLVNTLKWNYLTKAYDNGMHKAKELRFLQKMPEQYRGRLTISFGEMLALKVLLAPVGLPLKVWLTVKVMQATDRW
;
A
#
# COMPACT_ATOMS: atom_id res chain seq x y z
N MET A 1 -8.72 -1.17 16.43
CA MET A 1 -8.93 -1.89 15.14
C MET A 1 -10.11 -2.86 15.20
N ALA A 2 -10.33 -3.61 16.29
CA ALA A 2 -11.49 -4.51 16.43
C ALA A 2 -12.87 -3.82 16.30
N SER A 3 -13.03 -2.63 16.90
CA SER A 3 -14.32 -1.92 16.92
C SER A 3 -14.77 -1.38 15.54
N LEU A 4 -13.83 -1.05 14.64
CA LEU A 4 -14.16 -0.57 13.30
C LEU A 4 -14.66 -1.71 12.41
N VAL A 5 -14.06 -2.89 12.52
CA VAL A 5 -14.43 -4.08 11.75
C VAL A 5 -15.80 -4.60 12.19
N GLU A 6 -16.08 -4.63 13.49
CA GLU A 6 -17.39 -5.03 14.03
C GLU A 6 -18.52 -4.08 13.64
N ASN A 7 -18.28 -2.76 13.70
CA ASN A 7 -19.27 -1.77 13.27
C ASN A 7 -19.51 -1.85 11.75
N TRP A 8 -18.47 -2.08 10.95
CA TRP A 8 -18.60 -2.32 9.52
C TRP A 8 -19.42 -3.58 9.20
N LYS A 9 -19.16 -4.66 9.93
CA LYS A 9 -19.86 -5.93 9.76
C LYS A 9 -21.35 -5.83 10.08
N LYS A 10 -21.71 -5.15 11.18
CA LYS A 10 -23.12 -4.88 11.53
C LYS A 10 -23.84 -4.03 10.49
N HIS A 11 -23.17 -3.02 9.92
CA HIS A 11 -23.76 -2.15 8.91
C HIS A 11 -23.99 -2.87 7.56
N LEU A 12 -23.08 -3.78 7.20
CA LEU A 12 -23.23 -4.61 6.00
C LEU A 12 -24.31 -5.70 6.16
N GLU A 13 -24.43 -6.30 7.35
CA GLU A 13 -25.52 -7.22 7.68
C GLU A 13 -26.90 -6.53 7.59
N GLN A 14 -27.00 -5.27 8.02
CA GLN A 14 -28.22 -4.46 7.88
C GLN A 14 -28.59 -4.13 6.43
N MET A 15 -27.62 -4.15 5.50
CA MET A 15 -27.85 -3.94 4.07
C MET A 15 -28.14 -5.25 3.30
N GLY A 16 -28.28 -6.38 3.99
CA GLY A 16 -28.60 -7.68 3.37
C GLY A 16 -27.43 -8.34 2.66
N ILE A 17 -26.19 -7.90 2.92
CA ILE A 17 -24.98 -8.48 2.33
C ILE A 17 -24.58 -9.70 3.16
N ASP A 18 -24.53 -10.87 2.53
CA ASP A 18 -24.20 -12.12 3.19
C ASP A 18 -22.77 -12.08 3.79
N LYS A 19 -22.59 -12.60 5.00
CA LYS A 19 -21.30 -12.61 5.73
C LYS A 19 -20.18 -13.22 4.89
N ASN A 20 -20.50 -14.20 4.05
CA ASN A 20 -19.56 -14.84 3.14
C ASN A 20 -19.05 -13.87 2.05
N GLN A 21 -19.89 -12.97 1.55
CA GLN A 21 -19.48 -11.95 0.58
C GLN A 21 -18.57 -10.89 1.22
N ILE A 22 -18.80 -10.54 2.48
CA ILE A 22 -17.96 -9.61 3.25
C ILE A 22 -16.55 -10.19 3.44
N ILE A 23 -16.47 -11.48 3.81
CA ILE A 23 -15.19 -12.18 4.00
C ILE A 23 -14.44 -12.29 2.68
N LYS A 24 -15.11 -12.71 1.60
CA LYS A 24 -14.53 -12.74 0.25
C LYS A 24 -14.03 -11.36 -0.20
N GLY A 25 -14.83 -10.31 -0.02
CA GLY A 25 -14.45 -8.94 -0.38
C GLY A 25 -13.26 -8.41 0.42
N THR A 26 -13.22 -8.70 1.72
CA THR A 26 -12.08 -8.34 2.57
C THR A 26 -10.80 -9.07 2.15
N PHE A 27 -10.92 -10.35 1.81
CA PHE A 27 -9.80 -11.15 1.31
C PHE A 27 -9.26 -10.59 -0.02
N VAL A 28 -10.14 -10.37 -1.00
CA VAL A 28 -9.78 -9.79 -2.30
C VAL A 28 -9.14 -8.40 -2.14
N PHE A 29 -9.72 -7.53 -1.30
CA PHE A 29 -9.15 -6.21 -1.03
C PHE A 29 -7.75 -6.31 -0.43
N SER A 30 -7.55 -7.24 0.51
CA SER A 30 -6.26 -7.45 1.17
C SER A 30 -5.21 -7.97 0.18
N SER A 31 -5.58 -8.89 -0.71
CA SER A 31 -4.72 -9.37 -1.79
C SER A 31 -4.34 -8.26 -2.77
N ILE A 32 -5.31 -7.45 -3.22
CA ILE A 32 -5.03 -6.29 -4.09
C ILE A 32 -4.12 -5.29 -3.38
N ALA A 33 -4.34 -5.03 -2.10
CA ALA A 33 -3.49 -4.13 -1.31
C ALA A 33 -2.06 -4.66 -1.18
N ALA A 34 -1.87 -5.97 -0.95
CA ALA A 34 -0.56 -6.61 -0.88
C ALA A 34 0.16 -6.59 -2.24
N LEU A 35 -0.54 -6.91 -3.33
CA LEU A 35 -0.02 -6.83 -4.70
C LEU A 35 0.38 -5.41 -5.07
N TYR A 36 -0.44 -4.42 -4.70
CA TYR A 36 -0.13 -3.00 -4.94
C TYR A 36 1.15 -2.57 -4.21
N ILE A 37 1.29 -2.93 -2.93
CA ILE A 37 2.46 -2.57 -2.12
C ILE A 37 3.72 -3.25 -2.67
N SER A 38 3.65 -4.54 -2.95
CA SER A 38 4.79 -5.29 -3.51
C SER A 38 5.19 -4.79 -4.90
N SER A 39 4.22 -4.44 -5.75
CA SER A 39 4.49 -3.88 -7.08
C SER A 39 5.20 -2.53 -7.00
N ILE A 40 4.72 -1.62 -6.14
CA ILE A 40 5.37 -0.31 -5.97
C ILE A 40 6.77 -0.47 -5.35
N TRP A 41 6.91 -1.36 -4.37
CA TRP A 41 8.20 -1.60 -3.76
C TRP A 41 9.22 -2.17 -4.76
N GLY A 42 8.80 -3.16 -5.56
CA GLY A 42 9.62 -3.71 -6.64
C GLY A 42 9.97 -2.65 -7.69
N PHE A 43 9.01 -1.80 -8.07
CA PHE A 43 9.25 -0.67 -8.97
C PHE A 43 10.31 0.30 -8.43
N CYS A 44 10.20 0.69 -7.14
CA CYS A 44 11.20 1.53 -6.47
C CYS A 44 12.57 0.83 -6.35
N TYR A 45 12.61 -0.49 -6.20
CA TYR A 45 13.86 -1.25 -6.14
C TYR A 45 14.61 -1.29 -7.47
N VAL A 46 13.88 -1.38 -8.58
CA VAL A 46 14.46 -1.44 -9.94
C VAL A 46 14.83 -0.04 -10.44
N LEU A 47 13.94 0.93 -10.32
CA LEU A 47 14.07 2.24 -10.99
C LEU A 47 14.54 3.38 -10.09
N SER A 48 14.39 3.25 -8.77
CA SER A 48 14.67 4.29 -7.77
C SER A 48 14.30 5.73 -8.19
N PRO A 49 13.05 5.97 -8.60
CA PRO A 49 12.65 7.21 -9.26
C PRO A 49 12.62 8.41 -8.31
N THR A 50 12.36 8.18 -7.02
CA THR A 50 12.10 9.25 -6.06
C THR A 50 13.41 9.96 -5.67
N LYS A 51 14.53 9.23 -5.58
CA LYS A 51 15.86 9.84 -5.39
C LYS A 51 16.22 10.79 -6.53
N TYR A 52 15.90 10.42 -7.77
CA TYR A 52 16.12 11.28 -8.93
C TYR A 52 15.17 12.49 -8.94
N LEU A 53 13.88 12.25 -8.66
CA LEU A 53 12.85 13.29 -8.64
C LEU A 53 13.05 14.31 -7.50
N VAL A 54 13.44 13.89 -6.30
CA VAL A 54 13.69 14.82 -5.17
C VAL A 54 14.91 15.71 -5.43
N ASN A 55 15.93 15.17 -6.09
CA ASN A 55 17.11 15.95 -6.46
C ASN A 55 16.86 16.91 -7.64
N THR A 56 15.91 16.59 -8.53
CA THR A 56 15.64 17.35 -9.76
C THR A 56 14.49 18.35 -9.59
N LEU A 57 13.39 17.91 -8.98
CA LEU A 57 12.22 18.71 -8.64
C LEU A 57 12.29 19.00 -7.15
N LYS A 58 12.77 20.20 -6.78
CA LYS A 58 12.78 20.72 -5.39
C LYS A 58 11.36 21.00 -4.87
N TRP A 59 10.50 19.99 -4.92
CA TRP A 59 9.13 20.09 -4.47
C TRP A 59 9.07 19.74 -2.98
N ASN A 60 8.83 20.76 -2.15
CA ASN A 60 8.82 20.63 -0.68
C ASN A 60 7.94 19.49 -0.15
N TYR A 61 6.83 19.16 -0.84
CA TYR A 61 5.95 18.06 -0.46
C TYR A 61 6.61 16.68 -0.72
N LEU A 62 7.25 16.52 -1.87
CA LEU A 62 7.97 15.30 -2.26
C LEU A 62 9.17 15.05 -1.33
N THR A 63 9.96 16.08 -1.05
CA THR A 63 11.12 16.01 -0.16
C THR A 63 10.70 15.60 1.25
N LYS A 64 9.66 16.23 1.82
CA LYS A 64 9.11 15.85 3.13
C LYS A 64 8.57 14.42 3.15
N ALA A 65 7.89 13.99 2.09
CA ALA A 65 7.38 12.61 1.98
C ALA A 65 8.54 11.60 1.90
N TYR A 66 9.60 11.93 1.18
CA TYR A 66 10.81 11.13 1.05
C TYR A 66 11.57 11.02 2.37
N ASP A 67 11.83 12.14 3.06
CA ASP A 67 12.55 12.15 4.33
C ASP A 67 11.80 11.36 5.41
N ASN A 68 10.47 11.55 5.49
CA ASN A 68 9.62 10.77 6.39
C ASN A 68 9.60 9.28 6.04
N GLY A 69 9.58 8.96 4.74
CA GLY A 69 9.66 7.57 4.26
C GLY A 69 10.99 6.92 4.64
N MET A 70 12.10 7.63 4.45
CA MET A 70 13.44 7.18 4.79
C MET A 70 13.65 7.02 6.30
N HIS A 71 13.10 7.94 7.11
CA HIS A 71 13.13 7.81 8.58
C HIS A 71 12.43 6.52 9.01
N LYS A 72 11.20 6.30 8.55
CA LYS A 72 10.42 5.09 8.85
C LYS A 72 11.10 3.82 8.35
N ALA A 73 11.72 3.86 7.17
CA ALA A 73 12.48 2.73 6.63
C ALA A 73 13.68 2.36 7.53
N LYS A 74 14.40 3.35 8.06
CA LYS A 74 15.53 3.11 8.97
C LYS A 74 15.11 2.53 10.33
N GLU A 75 13.92 2.87 10.81
CA GLU A 75 13.37 2.40 12.09
C GLU A 75 12.79 0.97 12.02
N LEU A 76 12.59 0.43 10.83
CA LEU A 76 12.00 -0.89 10.65
C LEU A 76 13.00 -2.01 11.01
N ARG A 77 12.72 -2.69 12.12
CA ARG A 77 13.52 -3.82 12.64
C ARG A 77 13.76 -4.94 11.61
N PHE A 78 12.85 -5.15 10.65
CA PHE A 78 13.05 -6.17 9.61
C PHE A 78 14.15 -5.78 8.61
N LEU A 79 14.27 -4.49 8.27
CA LEU A 79 15.32 -3.98 7.38
C LEU A 79 16.68 -3.99 8.08
N GLN A 80 16.71 -3.70 9.38
CA GLN A 80 17.93 -3.78 10.20
C GLN A 80 18.47 -5.20 10.35
N LYS A 81 17.60 -6.22 10.29
CA LYS A 81 18.00 -7.65 10.33
C LYS A 81 18.49 -8.19 8.98
N MET A 82 18.36 -7.44 7.89
CA MET A 82 18.80 -7.87 6.57
C MET A 82 20.34 -7.81 6.42
N PRO A 83 20.94 -8.64 5.54
CA PRO A 83 22.36 -8.60 5.25
C PRO A 83 22.80 -7.23 4.75
N GLU A 84 23.97 -6.77 5.17
CA GLU A 84 24.49 -5.42 4.90
C GLU A 84 24.57 -5.12 3.39
N GLN A 85 24.90 -6.13 2.59
CA GLN A 85 24.98 -6.09 1.13
C GLN A 85 23.69 -5.60 0.45
N TYR A 86 22.53 -5.95 1.01
CA TYR A 86 21.22 -5.59 0.43
C TYR A 86 20.49 -4.52 1.25
N ARG A 87 20.88 -4.33 2.51
CA ARG A 87 20.24 -3.42 3.47
C ARG A 87 20.14 -2.00 2.93
N GLY A 88 21.20 -1.47 2.32
CA GLY A 88 21.21 -0.11 1.77
C GLY A 88 20.15 0.07 0.68
N ARG A 89 20.14 -0.80 -0.33
CA ARG A 89 19.21 -0.73 -1.47
C ARG A 89 17.76 -1.00 -1.04
N LEU A 90 17.54 -1.96 -0.14
CA LEU A 90 16.20 -2.28 0.37
C LEU A 90 15.64 -1.13 1.23
N THR A 91 16.46 -0.51 2.07
CA THR A 91 16.03 0.63 2.89
C THR A 91 15.65 1.83 2.02
N ILE A 92 16.44 2.11 0.97
CA ILE A 92 16.14 3.18 0.02
C ILE A 92 14.83 2.89 -0.72
N SER A 93 14.71 1.72 -1.35
CA SER A 93 13.50 1.34 -2.08
C SER A 93 12.23 1.34 -1.20
N PHE A 94 12.35 0.97 0.07
CA PHE A 94 11.23 1.00 1.02
C PHE A 94 10.86 2.44 1.42
N GLY A 95 11.85 3.31 1.64
CA GLY A 95 11.61 4.73 1.89
C GLY A 95 10.96 5.42 0.70
N GLU A 96 11.41 5.11 -0.51
CA GLU A 96 10.81 5.58 -1.76
C GLU A 96 9.38 5.09 -1.94
N MET A 97 9.12 3.81 -1.66
CA MET A 97 7.77 3.24 -1.69
C MET A 97 6.82 3.98 -0.76
N LEU A 98 7.28 4.31 0.46
CA LEU A 98 6.48 5.07 1.43
C LEU A 98 6.17 6.48 0.95
N ALA A 99 7.15 7.16 0.35
CA ALA A 99 6.96 8.48 -0.24
C ALA A 99 5.99 8.45 -1.42
N LEU A 100 6.17 7.48 -2.33
CA LEU A 100 5.30 7.29 -3.50
C LEU A 100 3.87 6.94 -3.08
N LYS A 101 3.70 6.14 -2.02
CA LYS A 101 2.39 5.81 -1.46
C LYS A 101 1.65 7.03 -0.94
N VAL A 102 2.35 8.03 -0.39
CA VAL A 102 1.74 9.30 0.04
C VAL A 102 1.26 10.10 -1.17
N LEU A 103 2.07 10.19 -2.22
CA LEU A 103 1.69 10.88 -3.47
C LEU A 103 0.52 10.20 -4.17
N LEU A 104 0.52 8.87 -4.18
CA LEU A 104 -0.52 8.05 -4.79
C LEU A 104 -1.71 7.81 -3.87
N ALA A 105 -1.69 8.24 -2.61
CA ALA A 105 -2.79 8.06 -1.66
C ALA A 105 -4.17 8.53 -2.19
N PRO A 106 -4.32 9.73 -2.81
CA PRO A 106 -5.61 10.20 -3.30
C PRO A 106 -6.22 9.31 -4.40
N VAL A 107 -5.38 8.63 -5.18
CA VAL A 107 -5.84 7.78 -6.30
C VAL A 107 -5.85 6.29 -5.91
N GLY A 108 -4.92 5.87 -5.07
CA GLY A 108 -4.68 4.48 -4.73
C GLY A 108 -5.76 3.84 -3.87
N LEU A 109 -6.44 4.61 -3.00
CA LEU A 109 -7.57 4.08 -2.24
C LEU A 109 -8.81 3.86 -3.13
N PRO A 110 -9.29 4.85 -3.93
CA PRO A 110 -10.38 4.64 -4.88
C PRO A 110 -10.11 3.50 -5.86
N LEU A 111 -8.90 3.42 -6.42
CA LEU A 111 -8.52 2.39 -7.38
C LEU A 111 -8.62 0.98 -6.78
N LYS A 112 -8.17 0.78 -5.54
CA LYS A 112 -8.25 -0.52 -4.86
C LYS A 112 -9.68 -0.93 -4.58
N VAL A 113 -10.51 0.00 -4.13
CA VAL A 113 -11.94 -0.25 -3.90
C VAL A 113 -12.63 -0.62 -5.20
N TRP A 114 -12.37 0.13 -6.27
CA TRP A 114 -12.92 -0.15 -7.61
C TRP A 114 -12.50 -1.51 -8.16
N LEU A 115 -11.21 -1.85 -8.07
CA LEU A 115 -10.70 -3.16 -8.47
C LEU A 115 -11.32 -4.29 -7.64
N THR A 116 -11.49 -4.09 -6.33
CA THR A 116 -12.13 -5.08 -5.45
C THR A 116 -13.56 -5.34 -5.91
N VAL A 117 -14.34 -4.29 -6.18
CA VAL A 117 -15.71 -4.42 -6.70
C VAL A 117 -15.72 -5.16 -8.04
N LYS A 118 -14.81 -4.83 -8.96
CA LYS A 118 -14.73 -5.50 -10.27
C LYS A 118 -14.37 -6.97 -10.17
N VAL A 119 -13.42 -7.33 -9.31
CA VAL A 119 -13.02 -8.73 -9.08
C VAL A 119 -14.13 -9.52 -8.40
N MET A 120 -14.85 -8.93 -7.44
CA MET A 120 -16.02 -9.57 -6.84
C MET A 120 -17.14 -9.80 -7.87
N GLN A 121 -17.45 -8.80 -8.70
CA GLN A 121 -18.44 -8.91 -9.78
C GLN A 121 -18.07 -9.99 -10.82
N ALA A 122 -16.77 -10.18 -11.09
CA ALA A 122 -16.30 -11.22 -12.00
C ALA A 122 -16.35 -12.61 -11.36
N THR A 123 -16.08 -12.71 -10.05
CA THR A 123 -16.06 -13.97 -9.29
C THR A 123 -17.46 -14.47 -8.94
N ASP A 124 -18.46 -13.60 -8.73
CA ASP A 124 -19.86 -13.96 -8.46
C ASP A 124 -20.67 -14.28 -9.73
N ARG A 125 -20.06 -14.22 -10.92
CA ARG A 125 -20.70 -14.59 -12.20
C ARG A 125 -20.57 -16.08 -12.56
N TRP A 126 -20.17 -16.92 -11.60
CA TRP A 126 -20.06 -18.38 -11.70
C TRP A 126 -20.73 -19.03 -10.49
#